data_AF-A0A158EE57-F1
#
_entry.id   AF-A0A158EE57-F1
#
_cell.length_a   1.000
_cell.length_b   1.000
_cell.length_c   1.000
_cell.angle_alpha   90.00
_cell.angle_beta   90.00
_cell.angle_gamma   90.00
#
_symmetry.space_group_name_H-M   'P 1'
#
loop_
_entity.id
_entity.type
_entity.pdbx_description
1 polymer ?
#
loop_
_entity_poly.entity_id
_entity_poly.type
_entity_poly.pdbx_seq_one_letter_code
_entity_poly.pdbx_strand_id
1 'polypeptide(L)'
;MWKPYLEMIALHCPNALNILDRFHIVAKMNKAIDEVRAEEARRMRRDGYEPVLTKSRWCLLKRQENLTDKQRLRMRDLLQYNLRTVRAWLLKEEFQQLWDYISPVWAGKFLDQWCTQVMYSRVEPMKKFARTVRAHRELILNYFRARGQFSSGFVEGLNNKAKVIMRKAYGFKTFKATEIALYHALGKLPESPSTHTFF
;
A
#
# COMPACT_ATOMS: atom_id res chain seq x y z
N MET A 1 6.23 -0.47 11.22
CA MET A 1 5.25 -0.48 12.34
C MET A 1 5.81 0.39 13.46
N TRP A 2 4.99 0.97 14.33
CA TRP A 2 5.49 1.75 15.48
C TRP A 2 6.13 0.78 16.48
N LYS A 3 7.41 0.95 16.81
CA LYS A 3 8.16 -0.01 17.65
C LYS A 3 7.56 -0.23 19.05
N PRO A 4 7.15 0.83 19.78
CA PRO A 4 6.50 0.67 21.08
C PRO A 4 5.23 -0.19 21.02
N TYR A 5 4.50 -0.17 19.91
CA TYR A 5 3.32 -1.02 19.74
C TYR A 5 3.69 -2.52 19.71
N LEU A 6 4.77 -2.87 19.01
CA LEU A 6 5.27 -4.25 18.97
C LEU A 6 5.79 -4.71 20.33
N GLU A 7 6.49 -3.82 21.05
CA GLU A 7 7.00 -4.08 22.40
C GLU A 7 5.85 -4.33 23.39
N MET A 8 4.80 -3.50 23.35
CA MET A 8 3.62 -3.67 24.20
C MET A 8 2.82 -4.94 23.88
N ILE A 9 2.69 -5.30 22.60
CA ILE A 9 2.05 -6.57 22.23
C ILE A 9 2.89 -7.74 22.73
N ALA A 10 4.22 -7.70 22.58
CA ALA A 10 5.07 -8.77 23.07
C ALA A 10 4.95 -8.94 24.60
N LEU A 11 4.78 -7.84 25.34
CA LEU A 11 4.62 -7.86 26.79
C LEU A 11 3.27 -8.42 27.23
N HIS A 12 2.17 -7.97 26.62
CA HIS A 12 0.81 -8.28 27.10
C HIS A 12 0.13 -9.43 26.36
N CYS A 13 0.55 -9.71 25.12
CA CYS A 13 -0.03 -10.72 24.25
C CYS A 13 1.08 -11.57 23.60
N PRO A 14 1.87 -12.32 24.38
CA PRO A 14 3.08 -13.00 23.90
C PRO A 14 2.81 -14.05 22.81
N ASN A 15 1.59 -14.61 22.79
CA ASN A 15 1.16 -15.60 21.80
C ASN A 15 0.52 -14.96 20.54
N ALA A 16 0.43 -13.63 20.46
CA ALA A 16 -0.19 -12.95 19.33
C ALA A 16 0.73 -12.95 18.10
N LEU A 17 0.16 -13.29 16.95
CA LEU A 17 0.87 -13.23 15.68
C LEU A 17 0.72 -11.84 15.06
N ASN A 18 1.82 -11.09 15.01
CA ASN A 18 1.84 -9.74 14.44
C ASN A 18 1.88 -9.77 12.92
N ILE A 19 0.78 -9.43 12.26
CA ILE A 19 0.68 -9.42 10.79
C ILE A 19 0.81 -7.99 10.28
N LEU A 20 1.68 -7.77 9.30
CA LEU A 20 1.76 -6.49 8.61
C LEU A 20 0.63 -6.32 7.61
N ASP A 21 0.11 -5.09 7.56
CA ASP A 21 -0.90 -4.71 6.60
C ASP A 21 -0.33 -4.69 5.16
N ARG A 22 -0.92 -5.52 4.30
CA ARG A 22 -0.62 -5.59 2.85
C ARG A 22 -0.83 -4.24 2.15
N PHE A 23 -1.85 -3.48 2.50
CA PHE A 23 -2.12 -2.17 1.88
C PHE A 23 -0.93 -1.24 2.06
N HIS A 24 -0.34 -1.17 3.26
CA HIS A 24 0.81 -0.32 3.50
C HIS A 24 2.06 -0.75 2.73
N ILE A 25 2.23 -2.06 2.51
CA ILE A 25 3.31 -2.59 1.67
C ILE A 25 3.12 -2.14 0.22
N VAL A 26 1.92 -2.35 -0.34
CA VAL A 26 1.58 -1.94 -1.71
C VAL A 26 1.65 -0.42 -1.89
N ALA A 27 1.19 0.36 -0.91
CA ALA A 27 1.25 1.82 -0.94
C ALA A 27 2.70 2.33 -0.97
N LYS A 28 3.60 1.73 -0.16
CA LYS A 28 5.03 2.06 -0.18
C LYS A 28 5.69 1.68 -1.50
N MET A 29 5.34 0.54 -2.08
CA MET A 29 5.81 0.14 -3.42
C MET A 29 5.38 1.18 -4.47
N ASN A 30 4.09 1.52 -4.50
CA ASN A 30 3.55 2.50 -5.44
C ASN A 30 4.21 3.87 -5.31
N LYS A 31 4.51 4.29 -4.07
CA LYS A 31 5.28 5.51 -3.82
C LYS A 31 6.69 5.44 -4.43
N ALA A 32 7.40 4.33 -4.24
CA ALA A 32 8.73 4.15 -4.82
C ALA A 32 8.72 4.23 -6.36
N ILE A 33 7.72 3.65 -7.03
CA ILE A 33 7.58 3.72 -8.49
C ILE A 33 7.29 5.15 -8.95
N ASP A 34 6.40 5.86 -8.24
CA ASP A 34 6.05 7.24 -8.60
C ASP A 34 7.25 8.19 -8.41
N GLU A 35 8.08 7.95 -7.40
CA GLU A 35 9.37 8.65 -7.20
C GLU A 35 10.30 8.43 -8.41
N VAL A 36 10.51 7.17 -8.83
CA VAL A 36 11.35 6.84 -10.01
C VAL A 36 10.83 7.54 -11.26
N ARG A 37 9.52 7.44 -11.51
CA ARG A 37 8.86 8.09 -12.66
C ARG A 37 9.05 9.60 -12.63
N ALA A 38 8.86 10.24 -11.47
CA ALA A 38 8.98 11.68 -11.33
C ALA A 38 10.43 12.15 -11.50
N GLU A 39 11.41 11.42 -10.98
CA GLU A 39 12.84 11.70 -11.18
C GLU A 39 13.24 11.55 -12.64
N GLU A 40 12.85 10.47 -13.29
CA GLU A 40 13.20 10.19 -14.68
C GLU A 40 12.56 11.19 -15.66
N ALA A 41 11.28 11.56 -15.44
CA ALA A 41 10.62 12.60 -16.21
C ALA A 41 11.29 13.98 -16.06
N ARG A 42 11.73 14.32 -14.83
CA ARG A 42 12.47 15.58 -14.58
C ARG A 42 13.82 15.59 -15.26
N ARG A 43 14.53 14.45 -15.27
CA ARG A 43 15.81 14.32 -15.97
C ARG A 43 15.63 14.48 -17.48
N MET A 44 14.66 13.79 -18.10
CA MET A 44 14.36 13.94 -19.53
C MET A 44 14.18 15.40 -19.94
N ARG A 45 13.38 16.17 -19.18
CA ARG A 45 13.17 17.61 -19.45
C ARG A 45 14.45 18.42 -19.37
N ARG A 46 15.29 18.14 -18.36
CA ARG A 46 16.58 18.82 -18.17
C ARG A 46 17.54 18.55 -19.33
N ASP A 47 17.53 17.32 -19.83
CA ASP A 47 18.40 16.85 -20.90
C ASP A 47 17.84 17.20 -22.30
N GLY A 48 16.72 17.93 -22.39
CA GLY A 48 16.11 18.37 -23.65
C GLY A 48 15.25 17.31 -24.37
N TYR A 49 15.00 16.15 -23.76
CA TYR A 49 14.15 15.10 -24.33
C TYR A 49 12.67 15.32 -24.01
N GLU A 50 11.80 14.86 -24.92
CA GLU A 50 10.36 14.80 -24.69
C GLU A 50 10.05 13.89 -23.48
N PRO A 51 9.35 14.40 -22.44
CA PRO A 51 9.10 13.65 -21.22
C PRO A 51 7.95 12.65 -21.39
N VAL A 52 8.23 11.53 -22.06
CA VAL A 52 7.27 10.44 -22.36
C VAL A 52 6.57 9.87 -21.12
N LEU A 53 7.15 10.04 -19.93
CA LEU A 53 6.56 9.63 -18.65
C LEU A 53 5.49 10.59 -18.10
N THR A 54 5.24 11.73 -18.76
CA THR A 54 4.17 12.66 -18.37
C THR A 54 2.80 11.98 -18.52
N LYS A 55 1.89 12.22 -17.57
CA LYS A 55 0.55 11.59 -17.51
C LYS A 55 0.53 10.03 -17.47
N SER A 56 1.69 9.38 -17.25
CA SER A 56 1.78 7.90 -17.21
C SER A 56 1.53 7.27 -15.83
N ARG A 57 1.43 8.08 -14.76
CA ARG A 57 1.38 7.61 -13.36
C ARG A 57 0.40 6.44 -13.14
N TRP A 58 -0.85 6.61 -13.57
CA TRP A 58 -1.87 5.59 -13.34
C TRP A 58 -1.70 4.33 -14.20
N CYS A 59 -0.97 4.41 -15.32
CA CYS A 59 -0.61 3.23 -16.10
C CYS A 59 0.34 2.32 -15.32
N LEU A 60 1.20 2.92 -14.49
CA LEU A 60 2.24 2.22 -13.73
C LEU A 60 1.72 1.71 -12.38
N LEU A 61 0.86 2.48 -11.69
CA LEU A 61 0.43 2.15 -10.33
C LEU A 61 -0.71 1.12 -10.30
N LYS A 62 -1.59 1.10 -11.31
CA LYS A 62 -2.68 0.12 -11.40
C LYS A 62 -2.15 -1.27 -11.71
N ARG A 63 -2.97 -2.29 -11.42
CA ARG A 63 -2.76 -3.65 -11.94
C ARG A 63 -3.09 -3.70 -13.43
N GLN A 64 -2.39 -4.56 -14.17
CA GLN A 64 -2.58 -4.71 -15.62
C GLN A 64 -4.05 -5.00 -16.00
N GLU A 65 -4.73 -5.85 -15.23
CA GLU A 65 -6.15 -6.17 -15.38
C GLU A 65 -7.08 -4.95 -15.24
N ASN A 66 -6.68 -3.95 -14.45
CA ASN A 66 -7.47 -2.75 -14.12
C ASN A 66 -7.13 -1.54 -15.00
N LEU A 67 -6.29 -1.72 -16.02
CA LEU A 67 -5.97 -0.67 -16.99
C LEU A 67 -7.11 -0.48 -17.98
N THR A 68 -7.46 0.77 -18.25
CA THR A 68 -8.35 1.11 -19.37
C THR A 68 -7.63 0.90 -20.71
N ASP A 69 -8.35 0.80 -21.82
CA ASP A 69 -7.75 0.55 -23.14
C ASP A 69 -6.72 1.62 -23.53
N LYS A 70 -7.03 2.90 -23.25
CA LYS A 70 -6.08 4.01 -23.43
C LYS A 70 -4.82 3.83 -22.58
N GLN A 71 -4.95 3.35 -21.35
CA GLN A 71 -3.81 3.09 -20.46
C GLN A 71 -2.99 1.88 -20.93
N ARG A 72 -3.62 0.83 -21.46
CA ARG A 72 -2.92 -0.33 -22.04
C ARG A 72 -2.09 0.05 -23.26
N LEU A 73 -2.67 0.82 -24.18
CA LEU A 73 -1.94 1.34 -25.36
C LEU A 73 -0.73 2.15 -24.91
N ARG A 74 -0.92 3.09 -23.97
CA ARG A 74 0.18 3.88 -23.42
C ARG A 74 1.24 3.03 -22.75
N MET A 75 0.85 1.97 -22.03
CA MET A 75 1.79 1.06 -21.40
C MET A 75 2.61 0.29 -22.44
N ARG A 76 1.98 -0.18 -23.52
CA ARG A 76 2.66 -0.84 -24.63
C ARG A 76 3.75 0.05 -25.24
N ASP A 77 3.46 1.33 -25.43
CA ASP A 77 4.44 2.29 -25.95
C ASP A 77 5.59 2.48 -24.96
N LEU A 78 5.29 2.66 -23.66
CA LEU A 78 6.30 2.85 -22.63
C LEU A 78 7.25 1.66 -22.50
N LEU A 79 6.75 0.43 -22.67
CA LEU A 79 7.54 -0.79 -22.62
C LEU A 79 8.58 -0.91 -23.73
N GLN A 80 8.44 -0.15 -24.82
CA GLN A 80 9.44 -0.11 -25.90
C GLN A 80 10.70 0.68 -25.52
N TYR A 81 10.62 1.49 -24.46
CA TYR A 81 11.75 2.31 -24.00
C TYR A 81 12.53 1.62 -22.88
N ASN A 82 13.86 1.78 -22.90
CA ASN A 82 14.75 1.31 -21.83
C ASN A 82 14.75 2.27 -20.62
N LEU A 83 13.58 2.45 -19.98
CA LEU A 83 13.39 3.36 -18.86
C LEU A 83 13.59 2.67 -17.52
N ARG A 84 14.17 3.39 -16.54
CA ARG A 84 14.24 2.90 -15.16
C ARG A 84 12.86 2.73 -14.56
N THR A 85 11.90 3.54 -14.99
CA THR A 85 10.49 3.45 -14.59
C THR A 85 9.85 2.14 -15.05
N VAL A 86 10.15 1.69 -16.28
CA VAL A 86 9.68 0.39 -16.79
C VAL A 86 10.28 -0.75 -15.97
N ARG A 87 11.58 -0.68 -15.67
CA ARG A 87 12.23 -1.66 -14.79
C ARG A 87 11.60 -1.71 -13.40
N ALA A 88 11.30 -0.55 -12.81
CA ALA A 88 10.62 -0.46 -11.52
C ALA A 88 9.21 -1.06 -11.56
N TRP A 89 8.48 -0.84 -12.66
CA TRP A 89 7.16 -1.43 -12.88
C TRP A 89 7.23 -2.96 -12.98
N LEU A 90 8.17 -3.52 -13.76
CA LEU A 90 8.36 -4.97 -13.86
C LEU A 90 8.63 -5.61 -12.50
N LEU A 91 9.51 -5.00 -11.68
CA LEU A 91 9.79 -5.46 -10.32
C LEU A 91 8.54 -5.45 -9.42
N LYS A 92 7.64 -4.47 -9.61
CA LYS A 92 6.38 -4.40 -8.88
C LYS A 92 5.38 -5.46 -9.34
N GLU A 93 5.26 -5.72 -10.64
CA GLU A 93 4.41 -6.81 -11.14
C GLU A 93 4.92 -8.17 -10.65
N GLU A 94 6.23 -8.40 -10.67
CA GLU A 94 6.84 -9.60 -10.07
C GLU A 94 6.51 -9.71 -8.58
N PHE A 95 6.67 -8.62 -7.81
CA PHE A 95 6.35 -8.59 -6.38
C PHE A 95 4.88 -8.93 -6.08
N GLN A 96 3.93 -8.70 -7.01
CA GLN A 96 2.53 -9.08 -6.78
C GLN A 96 2.36 -10.60 -6.62
N GLN A 97 3.20 -11.41 -7.27
CA GLN A 97 3.15 -12.87 -7.19
C GLN A 97 3.41 -13.38 -5.76
N LEU A 98 4.02 -12.57 -4.91
CA LEU A 98 4.19 -12.86 -3.48
C LEU A 98 2.87 -13.30 -2.84
N TRP A 99 1.76 -12.67 -3.20
CA TRP A 99 0.47 -12.89 -2.55
C TRP A 99 -0.21 -14.19 -2.99
N ASP A 100 0.30 -14.86 -4.02
CA ASP A 100 -0.24 -16.11 -4.55
C ASP A 100 0.39 -17.34 -3.88
N TYR A 101 1.44 -17.15 -3.07
CA TYR A 101 2.06 -18.22 -2.30
C TYR A 101 1.20 -18.64 -1.10
N ILE A 102 1.12 -19.96 -0.88
CA ILE A 102 0.45 -20.54 0.30
C ILE A 102 1.46 -20.83 1.41
N SER A 103 2.65 -21.30 1.05
CA SER A 103 3.67 -21.71 2.03
C SER A 103 4.55 -20.52 2.45
N PRO A 104 4.70 -20.28 3.77
CA PRO A 104 5.62 -19.25 4.28
C PRO A 104 7.07 -19.46 3.84
N VAL A 105 7.49 -20.72 3.65
CA VAL A 105 8.86 -21.05 3.23
C VAL A 105 9.11 -20.60 1.80
N TRP A 106 8.19 -20.90 0.89
CA TRP A 106 8.29 -20.50 -0.52
C TRP A 106 8.13 -18.99 -0.69
N ALA A 107 7.20 -18.37 0.04
CA ALA A 107 7.07 -16.90 0.09
C ALA A 107 8.36 -16.23 0.61
N GLY A 108 9.01 -16.81 1.62
CA GLY A 108 10.29 -16.33 2.15
C GLY A 108 11.41 -16.41 1.11
N LYS A 109 11.57 -17.55 0.42
CA LYS A 109 12.55 -17.69 -0.66
C LYS A 109 12.32 -16.67 -1.77
N PHE A 110 11.06 -16.50 -2.19
CA PHE A 110 10.69 -15.50 -3.18
C PHE A 110 11.08 -14.08 -2.72
N LEU A 111 10.74 -13.70 -1.48
CA LEU A 111 11.09 -12.39 -0.93
C LEU A 111 12.60 -12.13 -0.95
N ASP A 112 13.39 -13.13 -0.56
CA ASP A 112 14.85 -13.01 -0.48
C ASP A 112 15.47 -12.86 -1.88
N GLN A 113 15.01 -13.66 -2.84
CA GLN A 113 15.41 -13.58 -4.25
C GLN A 113 15.00 -12.23 -4.87
N TRP A 114 13.73 -11.84 -4.72
CA TRP A 114 13.20 -10.58 -5.25
C TRP A 114 13.96 -9.39 -4.68
N CYS A 115 14.20 -9.34 -3.37
CA CYS A 115 14.98 -8.26 -2.77
C CYS A 115 16.40 -8.21 -3.34
N THR A 116 17.01 -9.37 -3.60
CA THR A 116 18.35 -9.45 -4.19
C THR A 116 18.37 -8.87 -5.61
N GLN A 117 17.41 -9.25 -6.45
CA GLN A 117 17.25 -8.68 -7.79
C GLN A 117 17.05 -7.16 -7.77
N VAL A 118 16.21 -6.65 -6.85
CA VAL A 118 15.97 -5.21 -6.70
C VAL A 118 17.26 -4.48 -6.31
N MET A 119 18.10 -5.07 -5.46
CA MET A 119 19.38 -4.46 -5.09
C MET A 119 20.34 -4.30 -6.28
N TYR A 120 20.24 -5.15 -7.31
CA TYR A 120 21.00 -5.04 -8.56
C TYR A 120 20.35 -4.15 -9.64
N SER A 121 19.09 -3.75 -9.48
CA SER A 121 18.31 -3.00 -10.50
C SER A 121 18.84 -1.61 -10.86
N ARG A 122 19.72 -1.03 -10.03
CA ARG A 122 20.17 0.38 -10.08
C ARG A 122 19.02 1.40 -9.96
N VAL A 123 17.92 1.04 -9.30
CA VAL A 123 16.76 1.91 -9.05
C VAL A 123 16.66 2.23 -7.55
N GLU A 124 17.20 3.36 -7.12
CA GLU A 124 17.40 3.64 -5.68
C GLU A 124 16.09 3.69 -4.85
N PRO A 125 14.98 4.30 -5.32
CA PRO A 125 13.71 4.23 -4.57
C PRO A 125 13.23 2.79 -4.33
N MET A 126 13.40 1.91 -5.32
CA MET A 126 13.07 0.49 -5.19
C MET A 126 14.00 -0.23 -4.21
N LYS A 127 15.29 0.11 -4.18
CA LYS A 127 16.24 -0.43 -3.19
C LYS A 127 15.86 -0.03 -1.77
N LYS A 128 15.46 1.23 -1.55
CA LYS A 128 14.96 1.69 -0.24
C LYS A 128 13.72 0.89 0.20
N PHE A 129 12.81 0.61 -0.73
CA PHE A 129 11.67 -0.27 -0.46
C PHE A 129 12.13 -1.69 -0.10
N ALA A 130 13.00 -2.31 -0.89
CA ALA A 130 13.52 -3.66 -0.62
C ALA A 130 14.24 -3.78 0.74
N ARG A 131 15.03 -2.77 1.14
CA ARG A 131 15.62 -2.71 2.50
C ARG A 131 14.55 -2.70 3.58
N THR A 132 13.45 -1.98 3.37
CA THR A 132 12.31 -1.95 4.29
C THR A 132 11.61 -3.31 4.37
N VAL A 133 11.42 -3.98 3.23
CA VAL A 133 10.86 -5.34 3.16
C VAL A 133 11.73 -6.32 3.93
N ARG A 134 13.06 -6.32 3.70
CA ARG A 134 14.01 -7.16 4.44
C ARG A 134 13.95 -6.93 5.95
N ALA A 135 13.92 -5.67 6.38
CA ALA A 135 13.83 -5.32 7.80
C ALA A 135 12.53 -5.81 8.47
N HIS A 136 11.47 -6.02 7.69
CA HIS A 136 10.16 -6.47 8.19
C HIS A 136 9.78 -7.88 7.71
N ARG A 137 10.75 -8.66 7.20
CA ARG A 137 10.53 -9.95 6.55
C ARG A 137 9.65 -10.87 7.38
N GLU A 138 9.97 -11.06 8.66
CA GLU A 138 9.22 -11.96 9.54
C GLU A 138 7.76 -11.55 9.74
N LEU A 139 7.49 -10.25 9.85
CA LEU A 139 6.13 -9.74 9.99
C LEU A 139 5.31 -9.86 8.69
N ILE A 140 5.98 -9.84 7.53
CA ILE A 140 5.35 -10.13 6.23
C ILE A 140 5.04 -11.63 6.15
N LEU A 141 5.96 -12.50 6.59
CA LEU A 141 5.76 -13.95 6.58
C LEU A 141 4.64 -14.42 7.51
N ASN A 142 4.34 -13.66 8.56
CA ASN A 142 3.19 -13.91 9.44
C ASN A 142 1.85 -13.92 8.70
N TYR A 143 1.71 -13.16 7.60
CA TYR A 143 0.51 -13.22 6.76
C TYR A 143 0.25 -14.64 6.22
N PHE A 144 1.29 -15.31 5.75
CA PHE A 144 1.22 -16.67 5.22
C PHE A 144 1.04 -17.71 6.34
N ARG A 145 1.68 -17.50 7.49
CA ARG A 145 1.48 -18.35 8.68
C ARG A 145 0.01 -18.31 9.14
N ALA A 146 -0.63 -17.16 9.00
CA ALA A 146 -2.05 -16.96 9.24
C ALA A 146 -2.97 -17.35 8.07
N ARG A 147 -2.45 -18.04 7.04
CA ARG A 147 -3.18 -18.50 5.86
C ARG A 147 -3.95 -17.40 5.12
N GLY A 148 -3.46 -16.16 5.18
CA GLY A 148 -4.09 -15.01 4.51
C GLY A 148 -5.47 -14.62 5.03
N GLN A 149 -5.88 -15.13 6.21
CA GLN A 149 -7.23 -14.97 6.74
C GLN A 149 -7.55 -13.53 7.20
N PHE A 150 -6.52 -12.73 7.46
CA PHE A 150 -6.69 -11.38 8.00
C PHE A 150 -6.60 -10.34 6.89
N SER A 151 -7.71 -9.61 6.69
CA SER A 151 -7.78 -8.47 5.79
C SER A 151 -7.97 -7.18 6.59
N SER A 152 -7.16 -6.17 6.29
CA SER A 152 -7.30 -4.83 6.88
C SER A 152 -8.53 -4.06 6.38
N GLY A 153 -9.28 -4.58 5.40
CA GLY A 153 -10.40 -3.86 4.79
C GLY A 153 -11.48 -3.43 5.79
N PHE A 154 -11.78 -4.26 6.80
CA PHE A 154 -12.72 -3.90 7.87
C PHE A 154 -12.21 -2.71 8.70
N VAL A 155 -10.94 -2.74 9.11
CA VAL A 155 -10.30 -1.67 9.89
C VAL A 155 -10.23 -0.38 9.08
N GLU A 156 -9.93 -0.48 7.78
CA GLU A 156 -9.93 0.67 6.87
C GLU A 156 -11.34 1.27 6.71
N GLY A 157 -12.37 0.43 6.59
CA GLY A 157 -13.77 0.87 6.57
C GLY A 157 -14.15 1.66 7.83
N LEU A 158 -13.77 1.15 9.00
CA LEU A 158 -14.01 1.81 10.29
C LEU A 158 -13.27 3.16 10.36
N ASN A 159 -11.98 3.18 9.99
CA ASN A 159 -11.16 4.39 9.94
C ASN A 159 -11.73 5.44 8.97
N ASN A 160 -12.22 5.02 7.81
CA ASN A 160 -12.85 5.92 6.85
C ASN A 160 -14.16 6.50 7.40
N LYS A 161 -15.00 5.69 8.07
CA LYS A 161 -16.22 6.18 8.73
C LYS A 161 -15.89 7.21 9.81
N ALA A 162 -14.90 6.94 10.67
CA ALA A 162 -14.39 7.89 11.65
C ALA A 162 -13.95 9.22 11.01
N LYS A 163 -13.15 9.17 9.94
CA LYS A 163 -12.73 10.36 9.18
C LYS A 163 -13.89 11.12 8.55
N VAL A 164 -14.94 10.43 8.09
CA VAL A 164 -16.14 11.07 7.54
C VAL A 164 -16.87 11.85 8.63
N ILE A 165 -17.04 11.26 9.82
CA ILE A 165 -17.70 11.94 10.96
C ILE A 165 -16.94 13.22 11.32
N MET A 166 -15.61 13.14 11.47
CA MET A 166 -14.78 14.30 11.77
C MET A 166 -14.86 15.38 10.68
N ARG A 167 -14.90 14.98 9.40
CA ARG A 167 -15.05 15.92 8.27
C ARG A 167 -16.40 16.59 8.24
N LYS A 168 -17.49 15.86 8.49
CA LYS A 168 -18.86 16.43 8.58
C LYS A 168 -18.97 17.49 9.67
N ALA A 169 -18.23 17.32 10.77
CA ALA A 169 -18.22 18.27 11.87
C ALA A 169 -17.27 19.47 11.66
N TYR A 170 -16.47 19.50 10.58
CA TYR A 170 -15.39 20.47 10.38
C TYR A 170 -14.34 20.49 11.52
N GLY A 171 -14.17 19.35 12.20
CA GLY A 171 -13.30 19.21 13.36
C GLY A 171 -14.00 19.51 14.69
N PHE A 172 -13.43 18.99 15.78
CA PHE A 172 -13.94 19.19 17.14
C PHE A 172 -12.92 19.98 17.97
N LYS A 173 -13.41 20.88 18.83
CA LYS A 173 -12.56 21.66 19.74
C LYS A 173 -11.96 20.83 20.88
N THR A 174 -12.62 19.74 21.27
CA THR A 174 -12.20 18.89 22.39
C THR A 174 -12.15 17.42 21.98
N PHE A 175 -11.26 16.67 22.62
CA PHE A 175 -11.20 15.22 22.45
C PHE A 175 -12.51 14.55 22.87
N LYS A 176 -13.10 15.01 23.98
CA LYS A 176 -14.37 14.46 24.49
C LYS A 176 -15.52 14.58 23.49
N ALA A 177 -15.63 15.70 22.77
CA ALA A 177 -16.63 15.84 21.71
C ALA A 177 -16.37 14.87 20.55
N THR A 178 -15.09 14.64 20.21
CA THR A 178 -14.70 13.65 19.19
C THR A 178 -15.09 12.23 19.62
N GLU A 179 -14.79 11.87 20.87
CA GLU A 179 -15.12 10.58 21.45
C GLU A 179 -16.63 10.31 21.42
N ILE A 180 -17.45 11.25 21.91
CA ILE A 180 -18.91 11.13 21.91
C ILE A 180 -19.45 10.96 20.49
N ALA A 181 -18.96 11.76 19.54
CA ALA A 181 -19.40 11.66 18.13
C ALA A 181 -19.03 10.31 17.51
N LEU A 182 -17.84 9.78 17.81
CA LEU A 182 -17.42 8.46 17.33
C LEU A 182 -18.27 7.35 17.96
N TYR A 183 -18.52 7.37 19.27
CA TYR A 183 -19.37 6.37 19.92
C TYR A 183 -20.81 6.43 19.40
N HIS A 184 -21.37 7.62 19.20
CA HIS A 184 -22.71 7.77 18.64
C HIS A 184 -22.81 7.14 17.24
N ALA A 185 -21.85 7.42 16.36
CA ALA A 185 -21.93 7.00 14.96
C ALA A 185 -21.40 5.57 14.68
N LEU A 186 -20.53 5.03 15.54
CA LEU A 186 -19.92 3.71 15.40
C LEU A 186 -20.47 2.68 16.38
N GLY A 187 -21.04 3.11 17.51
CA GLY A 187 -21.49 2.25 18.61
C GLY A 187 -22.81 1.52 18.38
N LYS A 188 -23.47 1.74 17.23
CA LYS A 188 -24.77 1.13 16.89
C LYS A 188 -25.80 1.30 18.03
N LEU A 189 -25.84 2.50 18.60
CA LEU A 189 -26.74 2.86 19.68
C LEU A 189 -28.19 2.86 19.17
N PRO A 190 -29.18 2.56 20.03
CA PRO A 190 -30.59 2.68 19.66
C PRO A 190 -30.90 4.11 19.25
N GLU A 191 -31.34 4.29 18.00
CA GLU A 191 -31.80 5.58 17.51
C GLU A 191 -33.25 5.79 17.94
N SER A 192 -33.58 7.00 18.37
CA SER A 192 -34.97 7.36 18.64
C SER A 192 -35.80 7.19 17.36
N PRO A 193 -37.09 6.79 17.46
CA PRO A 193 -37.96 6.68 16.29
C PRO A 193 -37.95 8.01 15.52
N SER A 194 -37.41 8.02 14.30
CA SER A 194 -37.43 9.21 13.45
C SER A 194 -38.74 9.26 12.68
N THR A 195 -39.38 10.42 12.64
CA THR A 195 -40.62 10.63 11.87
C THR A 195 -40.38 10.55 10.35
N HIS A 196 -39.12 10.66 9.92
CA HIS A 196 -38.73 10.66 8.51
C HIS A 196 -37.53 9.75 8.27
N THR A 197 -37.65 8.87 7.28
CA THR A 197 -36.55 8.10 6.68
C THR A 197 -36.22 8.72 5.34
N PHE A 198 -34.99 9.18 5.16
CA PHE A 198 -34.50 9.65 3.86
C PHE A 198 -33.87 8.46 3.13
N PHE A 199 -34.43 8.11 1.97
CA PHE A 199 -33.99 7.02 1.09
C PHE A 199 -32.78 7.41 0.25
#